data_AF-A0A962XUC7-F1
#
_entry.id   AF-A0A962XUC7-F1
#
_cell.length_a   1.000
_cell.length_b   1.000
_cell.length_c   1.000
_cell.angle_alpha   90.00
_cell.angle_beta   90.00
_cell.angle_gamma   90.00
#
_symmetry.space_group_name_H-M   'P 1'
#
loop_
_entity.id
_entity.type
_entity.pdbx_description
1 polymer ?
#
loop_
_entity_poly.entity_id
_entity_poly.type
_entity_poly.pdbx_seq_one_letter_code
_entity_poly.pdbx_strand_id
1 'polypeptide(L)'
;MEKPCESLYKRREIAFCTLHPDPQQARSAATFLGEIKGVSHVEVVHKAAIEVQYLLVAITLAEIEDLLVQNGFHLDNRLMHKIKRALYHYTEDTQRANLGCNKGDPNCTEKVFVNRYRNRDHGCQDDRPDHWRRYL
;
A
#
# COMPACT_ATOMS: atom_id res chain seq x y z
N MET A 1 11.89 6.91 16.96
CA MET A 1 11.29 6.12 15.86
C MET A 1 10.02 6.84 15.43
N GLU A 2 10.05 7.53 14.29
CA GLU A 2 8.90 8.28 13.79
C GLU A 2 7.85 7.32 13.21
N LYS A 3 6.60 7.42 13.68
CA LYS A 3 5.48 6.64 13.14
C LYS A 3 5.25 7.03 11.66
N PRO A 4 5.07 6.07 10.74
CA PRO A 4 4.66 6.39 9.37
C PRO A 4 3.36 7.20 9.40
N CYS A 5 3.19 8.15 8.48
CA CYS A 5 1.96 8.93 8.36
C CYS A 5 0.78 7.96 8.19
N GLU A 6 -0.27 8.14 9.00
CA GLU A 6 -1.45 7.26 9.05
C GLU A 6 -2.07 7.05 7.66
N SER A 7 -1.95 8.05 6.76
CA SER A 7 -2.42 7.99 5.37
C SER A 7 -1.74 6.94 4.48
N LEU A 8 -0.56 6.43 4.88
CA LEU A 8 0.19 5.38 4.17
C LEU A 8 -0.27 3.97 4.55
N TYR A 9 -0.91 3.81 5.70
CA TYR A 9 -1.55 2.57 6.05
C TYR A 9 -2.86 2.46 5.28
N LYS A 10 -3.02 1.35 4.57
CA LYS A 10 -4.24 1.05 3.82
C LYS A 10 -4.92 -0.14 4.47
N ARG A 11 -6.25 -0.06 4.55
CA ARG A 11 -7.13 -1.14 5.01
C ARG A 11 -8.07 -1.48 3.87
N ARG A 12 -8.00 -2.70 3.37
CA ARG A 12 -8.75 -3.16 2.19
C ARG A 12 -9.35 -4.53 2.45
N GLU A 13 -10.58 -4.70 1.99
CA GLU A 13 -11.25 -5.98 1.95
C GLU A 13 -10.95 -6.68 0.63
N ILE A 14 -10.54 -7.94 0.70
CA ILE A 14 -10.32 -8.84 -0.43
C ILE A 14 -11.37 -9.94 -0.38
N ALA A 15 -12.19 -9.99 -1.42
CA ALA A 15 -13.21 -11.02 -1.59
C ALA A 15 -12.69 -12.18 -2.44
N PHE A 16 -13.06 -13.39 -2.08
CA PHE A 16 -12.67 -14.64 -2.73
C PHE A 16 -13.85 -15.29 -3.44
N CYS A 17 -13.54 -16.08 -4.47
CA CYS A 17 -14.53 -16.87 -5.17
C CYS A 17 -15.13 -17.92 -4.23
N THR A 18 -16.45 -18.01 -4.16
CA THR A 18 -17.15 -19.00 -3.33
C THR A 18 -17.09 -20.42 -3.91
N LEU A 19 -16.76 -20.55 -5.20
CA LEU A 19 -16.63 -21.82 -5.91
C LEU A 19 -15.16 -22.25 -5.98
N HIS A 20 -14.56 -22.47 -4.81
CA HIS A 20 -13.17 -22.88 -4.67
C HIS A 20 -13.08 -24.28 -4.03
N PRO A 21 -12.11 -25.13 -4.42
CA PRO A 21 -11.94 -26.47 -3.83
C PRO A 21 -11.70 -26.43 -2.31
N ASP A 22 -10.97 -25.44 -1.81
CA ASP A 22 -10.82 -25.15 -0.38
C ASP A 22 -12.00 -24.30 0.13
N PRO A 23 -12.87 -24.84 1.01
CA PRO A 23 -14.00 -24.10 1.60
C PRO A 23 -13.56 -23.07 2.65
N GLN A 24 -12.29 -23.07 3.07
CA GLN A 24 -11.70 -22.14 4.02
C GLN A 24 -10.63 -21.25 3.36
N GLN A 25 -10.73 -21.04 2.05
CA GLN A 25 -9.78 -20.26 1.26
C GLN A 25 -9.39 -18.91 1.91
N ALA A 26 -10.36 -18.19 2.50
CA ALA A 26 -10.10 -16.92 3.19
C ALA A 26 -9.15 -17.08 4.40
N ARG A 27 -9.29 -18.15 5.19
CA ARG A 27 -8.40 -18.44 6.32
C ARG A 27 -7.01 -18.82 5.84
N SER A 28 -6.93 -19.71 4.85
CA SER A 28 -5.68 -20.13 4.22
C SER A 28 -4.91 -18.92 3.66
N ALA A 29 -5.61 -18.01 2.99
CA ALA A 29 -5.04 -16.77 2.48
C ALA A 29 -4.59 -15.82 3.62
N ALA A 30 -5.36 -15.72 4.71
CA ALA A 30 -4.98 -14.89 5.85
C ALA A 30 -3.70 -15.38 6.53
N THR A 31 -3.54 -16.70 6.69
CA THR A 31 -2.31 -17.30 7.20
C THR A 31 -1.13 -17.00 6.28
N PHE A 32 -1.29 -17.19 4.97
CA PHE A 32 -0.24 -16.89 3.99
C PHE A 32 0.19 -15.41 4.02
N LEU A 33 -0.77 -14.47 4.01
CA LEU A 33 -0.49 -13.04 4.01
C LEU A 33 0.15 -12.54 5.31
N GLY A 34 -0.08 -13.23 6.44
CA GLY A 34 0.56 -12.91 7.72
C GLY A 34 2.08 -13.04 7.69
N GLU A 35 2.64 -13.80 6.75
CA GLU A 35 4.08 -13.99 6.58
C GLU A 35 4.71 -12.98 5.59
N ILE A 36 3.89 -12.19 4.88
CA ILE A 36 4.34 -11.27 3.84
C ILE A 36 4.84 -9.95 4.45
N LYS A 37 6.08 -9.59 4.12
CA LYS A 37 6.67 -8.31 4.53
C LYS A 37 5.86 -7.13 3.98
N GLY A 38 5.43 -6.23 4.87
CA GLY A 38 4.67 -5.03 4.51
C GLY A 38 3.18 -5.13 4.82
N VAL A 39 2.67 -6.35 5.04
CA VAL A 39 1.34 -6.59 5.63
C VAL A 39 1.45 -6.44 7.14
N SER A 40 0.63 -5.57 7.73
CA SER A 40 0.67 -5.29 9.18
C SER A 40 -0.38 -6.08 9.94
N HIS A 41 -1.54 -6.35 9.33
CA HIS A 41 -2.61 -7.10 9.97
C HIS A 41 -3.51 -7.77 8.92
N VAL A 42 -3.99 -8.97 9.21
CA VAL A 42 -4.98 -9.67 8.38
C VAL A 42 -6.04 -10.28 9.26
N GLU A 43 -7.29 -10.04 8.93
CA GLU A 43 -8.44 -10.57 9.66
C GLU A 43 -9.43 -11.24 8.69
N VAL A 44 -9.99 -12.38 9.10
CA VAL A 44 -11.04 -13.06 8.33
C VAL A 44 -12.40 -12.49 8.74
N VAL A 45 -12.99 -11.67 7.87
CA VAL A 45 -14.30 -11.06 8.12
C VAL A 45 -15.43 -12.05 7.83
N HIS A 46 -15.32 -12.79 6.73
CA HIS A 46 -16.30 -13.78 6.29
C HIS A 46 -15.62 -15.03 5.71
N LYS A 47 -16.40 -16.10 5.46
CA LYS A 47 -15.87 -17.34 4.86
C LYS A 47 -15.16 -17.12 3.50
N ALA A 48 -15.56 -16.10 2.75
CA ALA A 48 -15.02 -15.75 1.44
C ALA A 48 -14.49 -14.31 1.39
N ALA A 49 -14.13 -13.70 2.53
CA ALA A 49 -13.55 -12.36 2.53
C ALA A 49 -12.59 -12.18 3.69
N ILE A 50 -11.46 -11.52 3.42
CA ILE A 50 -10.50 -11.07 4.41
C ILE A 50 -10.38 -9.56 4.35
N GLU A 51 -9.93 -8.98 5.45
CA GLU A 51 -9.47 -7.62 5.51
C GLU A 51 -7.98 -7.58 5.77
N VAL A 52 -7.26 -6.80 4.97
CA VAL A 52 -5.81 -6.67 5.01
C VAL A 52 -5.46 -5.22 5.32
N GLN A 53 -4.59 -5.04 6.31
CA GLN A 53 -3.91 -3.79 6.57
C GLN A 53 -2.46 -3.91 6.15
N TYR A 54 -1.97 -2.92 5.40
CA TYR A 54 -0.61 -2.92 4.89
C TYR A 54 -0.07 -1.50 4.75
N LEU A 55 1.25 -1.39 4.68
CA LEU A 55 1.93 -0.12 4.44
C LEU A 55 2.17 0.06 2.94
N LEU A 56 1.56 1.08 2.34
CA LEU A 56 1.60 1.34 0.90
C LEU A 56 3.03 1.50 0.34
N VAL A 57 3.96 1.96 1.16
CA VAL A 57 5.38 2.13 0.81
C VAL A 57 6.08 0.76 0.61
N ALA A 58 5.66 -0.26 1.37
CA ALA A 58 6.26 -1.58 1.34
C ALA A 58 5.59 -2.49 0.29
N ILE A 59 4.27 -2.46 0.21
CA ILE A 59 3.48 -3.33 -0.67
C ILE A 59 2.17 -2.65 -1.09
N THR A 60 1.68 -2.93 -2.30
CA THR A 60 0.41 -2.44 -2.85
C THR A 60 -0.68 -3.52 -2.80
N LEU A 61 -1.95 -3.11 -2.95
CA LEU A 61 -3.04 -4.08 -3.12
C LEU A 61 -2.82 -5.00 -4.33
N ALA A 62 -2.32 -4.45 -5.44
CA ALA A 62 -2.09 -5.20 -6.66
C ALA A 62 -1.05 -6.32 -6.43
N GLU A 63 0.06 -6.01 -5.75
CA GLU A 63 1.09 -7.00 -5.41
C GLU A 63 0.55 -8.08 -4.46
N ILE A 64 -0.28 -7.70 -3.47
CA ILE A 64 -0.94 -8.65 -2.56
C ILE A 64 -1.84 -9.61 -3.35
N GLU A 65 -2.66 -9.08 -4.25
CA GLU A 65 -3.56 -9.86 -5.08
C GLU A 65 -2.80 -10.79 -6.04
N ASP A 66 -1.72 -10.32 -6.65
CA ASP A 66 -0.87 -11.13 -7.52
C ASP A 66 -0.22 -12.27 -6.75
N LEU A 67 0.27 -12.04 -5.52
CA LEU A 67 0.80 -13.09 -4.65
C LEU A 67 -0.27 -14.12 -4.30
N LEU A 68 -1.49 -13.68 -4.00
CA LEU A 68 -2.61 -14.58 -3.72
C LEU A 68 -2.91 -15.47 -4.94
N VAL A 69 -3.01 -14.88 -6.13
CA VAL A 69 -3.29 -15.62 -7.37
C VAL A 69 -2.16 -16.60 -7.70
N GLN A 70 -0.90 -16.20 -7.52
CA GLN A 70 0.26 -17.07 -7.73
C GLN A 70 0.29 -18.27 -6.78
N ASN A 71 -0.28 -18.14 -5.57
CA ASN A 71 -0.39 -19.22 -4.58
C ASN A 71 -1.70 -20.02 -4.73
N GLY A 72 -2.42 -19.85 -5.84
CA GLY A 72 -3.60 -20.66 -6.18
C GLY A 72 -4.91 -20.18 -5.55
N PHE A 73 -4.93 -19.00 -4.93
CA PHE A 73 -6.17 -18.41 -4.42
C PHE A 73 -6.97 -17.72 -5.54
N HIS A 74 -8.27 -17.96 -5.60
CA HIS A 74 -9.18 -17.31 -6.54
C HIS A 74 -9.91 -16.12 -5.92
N LEU A 75 -9.66 -14.91 -6.42
CA LEU A 75 -10.35 -13.69 -6.03
C LEU A 75 -11.75 -13.61 -6.69
N ASP A 76 -12.67 -12.89 -6.06
CA ASP A 76 -13.98 -12.63 -6.65
C ASP A 76 -13.86 -11.63 -7.83
N ASN A 77 -14.35 -12.05 -8.99
CA ASN A 77 -14.32 -11.30 -10.24
C ASN A 77 -15.68 -10.73 -10.66
N ARG A 78 -16.67 -10.71 -9.77
CA ARG A 78 -17.92 -9.96 -10.02
C ARG A 78 -17.62 -8.49 -10.29
N LEU A 79 -18.43 -7.88 -11.15
CA LEU A 79 -18.22 -6.54 -11.68
C LEU A 79 -17.93 -5.49 -10.58
N MET A 80 -18.70 -5.51 -9.50
CA MET A 80 -18.54 -4.56 -8.40
C MET A 80 -17.16 -4.68 -7.72
N HIS A 81 -16.68 -5.92 -7.48
CA HIS A 81 -15.35 -6.15 -6.90
C HIS A 81 -14.24 -5.68 -7.85
N LYS A 82 -14.39 -5.91 -9.16
CA LYS A 82 -13.42 -5.43 -10.15
C LYS A 82 -13.32 -3.90 -10.19
N ILE A 83 -14.45 -3.19 -10.13
CA ILE A 83 -14.45 -1.71 -10.11
C ILE A 83 -13.80 -1.19 -8.82
N LYS A 84 -14.18 -1.75 -7.66
CA LYS A 84 -13.60 -1.39 -6.35
C LYS A 84 -12.08 -1.57 -6.36
N ARG A 85 -11.59 -2.71 -6.86
CA ARG A 85 -10.16 -3.01 -7.00
C ARG A 85 -9.45 -2.03 -7.94
N ALA A 86 -10.00 -1.76 -9.12
CA ALA A 86 -9.43 -0.81 -10.08
C ALA A 86 -9.26 0.59 -9.48
N LEU A 87 -10.25 1.08 -8.71
CA LEU A 87 -10.15 2.36 -8.01
C LEU A 87 -9.04 2.35 -6.94
N TYR A 88 -8.91 1.27 -6.18
CA TYR A 88 -7.83 1.13 -5.20
C TYR A 88 -6.46 1.11 -5.87
N HIS A 89 -6.27 0.32 -6.92
CA HIS A 89 -5.01 0.30 -7.66
C HIS A 89 -4.64 1.67 -8.21
N TYR A 90 -5.57 2.36 -8.85
CA TYR A 90 -5.33 3.69 -9.40
C TYR A 90 -4.93 4.71 -8.33
N THR A 91 -5.66 4.75 -7.21
CA THR A 91 -5.37 5.69 -6.12
C THR A 91 -4.04 5.38 -5.43
N GLU A 92 -3.68 4.11 -5.28
CA GLU A 92 -2.43 3.67 -4.70
C GLU A 92 -1.22 3.93 -5.60
N ASP A 93 -1.34 3.64 -6.89
CA ASP A 93 -0.30 3.96 -7.88
C ASP A 93 -0.07 5.47 -7.96
N THR A 94 -1.15 6.27 -7.98
CA THR A 94 -1.05 7.74 -7.96
C THR A 94 -0.39 8.25 -6.68
N GLN A 95 -0.76 7.71 -5.52
CA GLN A 95 -0.15 8.10 -4.24
C GLN A 95 1.34 7.74 -4.21
N ARG A 96 1.74 6.56 -4.69
CA ARG A 96 3.15 6.15 -4.78
C ARG A 96 3.95 7.02 -5.74
N ALA A 97 3.38 7.37 -6.89
CA ALA A 97 4.00 8.29 -7.84
C ALA A 97 4.25 9.68 -7.21
N ASN A 98 3.26 10.22 -6.49
CA ASN A 98 3.39 11.50 -5.79
C ASN A 98 4.44 11.48 -4.66
N LEU A 99 4.65 10.31 -4.04
CA LEU A 99 5.70 10.10 -3.05
C LEU A 99 7.10 9.94 -3.66
N GLY A 100 7.22 9.92 -4.99
CA GLY A 100 8.48 9.66 -5.69
C GLY A 100 8.92 8.19 -5.63
N CYS A 101 7.99 7.30 -5.28
CA CYS A 101 8.20 5.86 -5.14
C CYS A 101 7.73 5.12 -6.38
N ASN A 102 8.52 5.16 -7.45
CA ASN A 102 8.26 4.33 -8.62
C ASN A 102 8.49 2.84 -8.29
N LYS A 103 7.79 1.95 -8.99
CA LYS A 103 7.89 0.49 -8.78
C LYS A 103 9.36 0.05 -8.90
N GLY A 104 9.87 -0.63 -7.86
CA GLY A 104 11.24 -1.17 -7.83
C GLY A 104 12.33 -0.23 -7.32
N ASP A 105 11.99 0.96 -6.81
CA ASP A 105 13.00 1.89 -6.28
C ASP A 105 13.39 1.53 -4.83
N PRO A 106 14.62 1.06 -4.55
CA PRO A 106 15.06 0.70 -3.21
C PRO A 106 15.09 1.91 -2.26
N ASN A 107 15.10 3.13 -2.80
CA ASN A 107 15.26 4.36 -2.04
C ASN A 107 13.93 5.11 -1.77
N CYS A 108 12.80 4.42 -1.95
CA CYS A 108 11.47 4.99 -1.75
C CYS A 108 11.30 5.62 -0.35
N THR A 109 11.79 5.00 0.73
CA THR A 109 11.70 5.57 2.09
C THR A 109 12.48 6.88 2.24
N GLU A 110 13.68 6.96 1.65
CA GLU A 110 14.49 8.18 1.65
C GLU A 110 13.80 9.29 0.85
N LYS A 111 13.26 8.97 -0.33
CA LYS A 111 12.53 9.94 -1.17
C LYS A 111 11.28 10.47 -0.51
N VAL A 112 10.50 9.61 0.16
CA VAL A 112 9.36 10.01 0.99
C VAL A 112 9.80 10.98 2.08
N PHE A 113 10.92 10.69 2.74
CA PHE A 113 11.47 11.53 3.79
C PHE A 113 11.93 12.89 3.26
N VAL A 114 12.69 12.92 2.16
CA VAL A 114 13.17 14.15 1.51
C VAL A 114 12.00 15.03 1.05
N ASN A 115 11.00 14.43 0.40
CA ASN A 115 9.81 15.16 -0.06
C ASN A 115 9.05 15.76 1.13
N ARG A 116 8.89 14.99 2.22
CA ARG A 116 8.27 15.48 3.45
C ARG A 116 9.06 16.60 4.11
N TYR A 117 10.38 16.48 4.19
CA TYR A 117 11.26 17.49 4.76
C TYR A 117 11.17 18.81 3.97
N ARG A 118 11.06 18.74 2.64
CA ARG A 118 10.89 19.93 1.79
C ARG A 118 9.53 20.61 1.91
N ASN A 119 8.46 19.85 2.14
CA ASN A 119 7.09 20.38 2.15
C ASN A 119 6.58 20.79 3.54
N ARG A 120 7.38 20.60 4.59
CA ARG A 120 6.98 20.93 5.95
C ARG A 120 7.54 22.31 6.29
N ASP A 121 6.69 23.19 6.82
CA ASP A 121 7.13 24.50 7.29
C ASP A 121 8.16 24.34 8.41
N HIS A 122 9.42 24.62 8.07
CA HIS A 122 10.56 24.58 8.96
C HIS A 122 11.19 25.98 8.98
N GLY A 123 11.33 26.57 10.17
CA GLY A 123 11.88 27.94 10.32
C GLY A 123 13.34 28.11 9.89
N CYS A 124 14.00 27.03 9.45
CA CYS A 124 15.36 26.99 8.95
C CYS A 124 15.44 26.84 7.41
N GLN A 125 14.31 26.81 6.71
CA GLN A 125 14.29 26.87 5.25
C GLN A 125 14.49 28.32 4.80
N ASP A 126 15.71 28.65 4.40
CA ASP A 126 16.02 29.96 3.81
C ASP A 126 15.63 29.97 2.33
N ASP A 127 14.40 30.41 2.03
CA ASP A 127 13.87 30.55 0.66
C ASP A 127 14.56 31.66 -0.16
N ARG A 128 15.53 32.39 0.42
CA ARG A 128 16.22 33.46 -0.32
C ARG A 128 17.02 32.88 -1.50
N PRO A 129 16.93 33.49 -2.68
CA PRO A 129 17.76 33.14 -3.83
C PRO A 129 19.26 33.19 -3.49
N ASP A 130 20.08 32.35 -4.13
CA ASP A 130 21.53 32.26 -3.84
C ASP A 130 22.26 33.61 -3.87
N HIS A 131 21.84 34.49 -4.77
CA HIS A 131 22.44 35.82 -4.92
C HIS A 131 22.16 36.75 -3.73
N TRP A 132 21.16 36.46 -2.89
CA TRP A 132 20.87 37.23 -1.65
C TRP A 132 21.58 36.66 -0.41
N ARG A 133 22.14 35.45 -0.49
CA ARG A 133 22.82 34.79 0.64
C ARG A 133 24.24 35.30 0.90
N ARG A 134 24.83 36.04 -0.03
CA ARG A 134 26.23 36.53 0.04
C ARG A 134 26.40 37.94 0.62
N TYR A 135 25.31 38.59 1.05
CA TYR A 135 25.30 40.01 1.43
C TYR A 135 25.01 40.25 2.93
N LEU A 136 25.13 39.23 3.77
CA LEU A 136 25.05 39.30 5.24
C LEU A 136 26.29 38.67 5.85
#